data_AF-A0AAW5MXA3-F1
#
_entry.id   AF-A0AAW5MXA3-F1
#
_cell.length_a   1.000
_cell.length_b   1.000
_cell.length_c   1.000
_cell.angle_alpha   90.00
_cell.angle_beta   90.00
_cell.angle_gamma   90.00
#
_symmetry.space_group_name_H-M   'P 1'
#
loop_
_entity.id
_entity.type
_entity.pdbx_description
1 polymer ?
#
loop_
_entity_poly.entity_id
_entity_poly.type
_entity_poly.pdbx_seq_one_letter_code
_entity_poly.pdbx_strand_id
1 'polypeptide(L)'
;GDQTRLYLDPRTGELIDFADGPSRSFRWWHLGLHRLDFGGLNTRPLWDLLMLPLIAGIALVCGLGVWMGWRRLTRRERRSRR
;
A
#
# COMPACT_ATOMS: atom_id res chain seq x y z
N GLY A 1 14.75 10.01 24.20
CA GLY A 1 13.42 10.42 24.69
C GLY A 1 12.59 10.76 23.49
N ASP A 2 11.58 9.95 23.19
CA ASP A 2 10.70 10.16 22.06
C ASP A 2 9.72 11.29 22.41
N GLN A 3 9.77 12.41 21.70
CA GLN A 3 8.90 13.56 21.97
C GLN A 3 7.61 13.39 21.16
N THR A 4 6.55 12.90 21.79
CA THR A 4 5.21 12.88 21.19
C THR A 4 4.70 14.32 21.03
N ARG A 5 4.39 14.72 19.80
CA ARG A 5 3.80 16.03 19.49
C ARG A 5 2.31 15.87 19.20
N LEU A 6 1.48 16.51 20.01
CA LEU A 6 0.04 16.56 19.84
C LEU A 6 -0.33 17.83 19.07
N TYR A 7 -1.06 17.70 17.97
CA TYR A 7 -1.61 18.82 17.22
C TYR A 7 -3.09 18.95 17.59
N LEU A 8 -3.41 20.03 18.30
CA LEU A 8 -4.77 20.36 18.75
C LEU A 8 -5.32 21.50 17.89
N ASP A 9 -6.61 21.47 17.60
CA ASP A 9 -7.32 22.60 17.00
C ASP A 9 -7.35 23.75 18.01
N PRO A 10 -6.81 24.94 17.68
CA PRO A 10 -6.77 26.06 18.60
C PRO A 10 -8.14 26.66 18.92
N ARG A 11 -9.19 26.37 18.14
CA ARG A 11 -10.56 26.88 18.33
C ARG A 11 -11.45 25.94 19.13
N THR A 12 -11.33 24.63 18.92
CA THR A 12 -12.22 23.64 19.55
C THR A 12 -11.50 22.81 20.63
N GLY A 13 -10.17 22.80 20.65
CA GLY A 13 -9.38 21.92 21.51
C GLY A 13 -9.38 20.46 21.07
N GLU A 14 -9.92 20.15 19.90
CA GLU A 14 -10.02 18.79 19.37
C GLU A 14 -8.66 18.29 18.87
N LEU A 15 -8.39 17.00 19.03
CA LEU A 15 -7.14 16.39 18.58
C LEU A 15 -7.18 16.17 17.07
N ILE A 16 -6.35 16.92 16.33
CA ILE A 16 -6.23 16.83 14.88
C ILE A 16 -5.31 15.66 14.49
N ASP A 17 -4.15 15.57 15.15
CA ASP A 17 -3.15 14.54 14.85
C ASP A 17 -2.17 14.37 16.01
N PHE A 18 -1.51 13.21 16.08
CA PHE A 18 -0.45 12.94 17.03
C PHE A 18 0.77 12.36 16.29
N ALA A 19 1.90 13.05 16.41
CA ALA A 19 3.17 12.62 15.85
C ALA A 19 4.07 12.09 16.96
N ASP A 20 3.98 10.79 17.23
CA ASP A 20 4.92 10.01 18.04
C ASP A 20 5.95 9.29 17.14
N GLY A 21 6.98 8.68 17.74
CA GLY A 21 8.03 7.96 17.00
C GLY A 21 7.51 6.85 16.08
N PRO A 22 6.55 6.01 16.53
CA PRO A 22 5.87 5.04 15.68
C PRO A 22 5.15 5.69 14.48
N SER A 23 4.40 6.77 14.67
CA SER A 23 3.71 7.47 13.56
C SER A 23 4.69 8.05 12.56
N ARG A 24 5.82 8.59 13.03
CA ARG A 24 6.90 9.08 12.16
C ARG A 24 7.54 7.95 11.36
N SER A 25 7.72 6.79 11.98
CA SER A 25 8.26 5.59 11.32
C SER A 25 7.28 5.05 10.28
N PHE A 26 6.00 4.95 10.63
CA PHE A 26 4.94 4.54 9.71
C PHE A 26 4.84 5.47 8.49
N ARG A 27 4.96 6.79 8.71
CA ARG A 27 4.99 7.77 7.61
C ARG A 27 6.09 7.47 6.59
N TRP A 28 7.29 7.11 7.02
CA TRP A 28 8.39 6.84 6.10
C TRP A 28 8.36 5.43 5.52
N TRP A 29 8.22 4.42 6.39
CA TRP A 29 8.33 3.01 5.99
C TRP A 29 7.10 2.48 5.27
N HIS A 30 5.92 2.96 5.65
CA HIS A 30 4.68 2.55 5.01
C HIS A 30 4.26 3.57 3.97
N LEU A 31 3.87 4.78 4.40
CA LEU A 31 3.33 5.80 3.48
C LEU A 31 4.38 6.21 2.43
N GLY A 32 5.62 6.46 2.84
CA GLY A 32 6.72 6.85 1.97
C GLY A 32 7.00 5.85 0.86
N LEU A 33 7.20 4.59 1.25
CA LEU A 33 7.45 3.49 0.32
C LEU A 33 6.22 3.16 -0.55
N HIS A 34 5.02 3.21 0.03
CA HIS A 34 3.79 2.83 -0.65
C HIS A 34 3.28 3.89 -1.61
N ARG A 35 3.53 5.17 -1.34
CA ARG A 35 3.24 6.29 -2.26
C ARG A 35 4.42 6.63 -3.16
N LEU A 36 5.63 6.16 -2.82
CA LEU A 36 6.89 6.58 -3.44
C LEU A 36 7.03 8.10 -3.49
N ASP A 37 6.56 8.80 -2.45
CA ASP A 37 6.48 10.26 -2.38
C ASP A 37 7.77 10.91 -1.84
N PHE A 38 8.92 10.28 -2.10
CA PHE A 38 10.23 10.83 -1.75
C PHE A 38 10.50 12.13 -2.50
N GLY A 39 11.16 13.09 -1.83
CA GLY A 39 11.51 14.38 -2.42
C GLY A 39 12.28 14.21 -3.73
N GLY A 40 11.74 14.74 -4.82
CA GLY A 40 12.27 14.60 -6.18
C GLY A 40 11.68 13.44 -7.00
N LEU A 41 11.21 12.36 -6.35
CA LEU A 41 10.63 11.19 -7.01
C LEU A 41 9.12 11.33 -7.30
N ASN A 42 8.43 12.20 -6.55
CA ASN A 42 7.02 12.54 -6.79
C ASN A 42 6.82 13.51 -7.97
N THR A 43 7.83 13.65 -8.84
CA THR A 43 7.72 14.46 -10.06
C THR A 43 7.21 13.59 -11.20
N ARG A 44 6.19 14.10 -11.90
CA ARG A 44 5.70 13.49 -13.14
C ARG A 44 6.69 13.85 -14.27
N PRO A 45 7.07 12.92 -15.16
CA PRO A 45 6.51 11.58 -15.39
C PRO A 45 7.27 10.42 -14.71
N LEU A 46 8.37 10.68 -14.00
CA LEU A 46 9.23 9.64 -13.42
C LEU A 46 8.46 8.72 -12.45
N TRP A 47 7.59 9.31 -11.63
CA TRP A 47 6.73 8.56 -10.73
C TRP A 47 5.84 7.55 -11.46
N ASP A 48 5.24 7.95 -12.60
CA ASP A 48 4.36 7.07 -13.39
C ASP A 48 5.13 5.90 -13.98
N LEU A 49 6.34 6.15 -14.47
CA LEU A 49 7.21 5.12 -15.03
C LEU A 49 7.58 4.05 -14.00
N LEU A 50 7.63 4.39 -12.71
CA LEU A 50 7.90 3.46 -11.63
C LEU A 50 6.63 2.77 -11.09
N MET A 51 5.56 3.53 -10.90
CA MET A 51 4.32 3.02 -10.29
C MET A 51 3.52 2.11 -11.21
N LEU A 52 3.43 2.43 -12.50
CA LEU A 52 2.69 1.62 -13.46
C LEU A 52 3.23 0.18 -13.57
N PRO A 53 4.53 -0.08 -13.75
CA PRO A 53 5.03 -1.45 -13.79
C PRO A 53 4.90 -2.16 -12.44
N LEU A 54 5.03 -1.44 -11.31
CA LEU A 54 4.86 -2.02 -9.98
C LEU A 54 3.44 -2.55 -9.78
N ILE A 55 2.43 -1.73 -10.05
CA ILE A 55 1.02 -2.11 -9.93
C ILE A 55 0.66 -3.19 -10.96
N ALA A 56 1.14 -3.05 -12.21
CA ALA A 56 0.90 -4.05 -13.26
C ALA A 56 1.51 -5.41 -12.89
N GLY A 57 2.71 -5.44 -12.33
CA GLY A 57 3.37 -6.66 -11.87
C GLY A 57 2.59 -7.36 -10.76
N ILE A 58 2.15 -6.60 -9.74
CA ILE A 58 1.33 -7.14 -8.65
C ILE A 58 -0.01 -7.68 -9.19
N ALA A 59 -0.69 -6.91 -10.05
CA ALA A 59 -1.94 -7.31 -10.66
C ALA A 59 -1.80 -8.61 -11.48
N LEU A 60 -0.70 -8.75 -12.22
CA LEU A 60 -0.40 -9.95 -13.00
C LEU A 60 -0.19 -11.17 -12.10
N VAL A 61 0.57 -11.04 -11.01
CA VAL A 61 0.78 -12.13 -10.04
C VAL A 61 -0.54 -12.57 -9.40
N CYS A 62 -1.36 -11.60 -8.96
CA CYS A 62 -2.69 -11.90 -8.43
C CYS A 62 -3.58 -12.60 -9.47
N GLY A 63 -3.60 -12.10 -10.71
CA GLY A 63 -4.36 -12.70 -11.81
C GLY A 63 -3.94 -14.13 -12.12
N LEU A 64 -2.62 -14.41 -12.14
CA LEU A 64 -2.09 -15.77 -12.29
C LEU A 64 -2.50 -16.67 -11.13
N GLY A 65 -2.46 -16.18 -9.89
CA GLY A 65 -2.91 -16.91 -8.70
C GLY A 65 -4.37 -17.33 -8.80
N VAL A 66 -5.25 -16.39 -9.15
CA VAL A 66 -6.68 -16.63 -9.37
C VAL A 66 -6.89 -17.65 -10.50
N TRP A 67 -6.21 -17.47 -11.64
CA TRP A 67 -6.33 -18.37 -12.78
C TRP A 67 -5.90 -19.80 -12.45
N MET A 68 -4.77 -19.97 -11.75
CA MET A 68 -4.30 -21.27 -11.28
C MET A 68 -5.28 -21.92 -10.29
N GLY A 69 -5.79 -21.14 -9.34
CA GLY A 69 -6.80 -21.60 -8.37
C GLY A 69 -8.07 -22.08 -9.05
N TRP A 70 -8.59 -21.30 -9.99
CA TRP A 70 -9.77 -21.64 -10.78
C TRP A 70 -9.58 -22.91 -11.61
N ARG A 71 -8.43 -23.03 -12.29
CA ARG A 71 -8.07 -24.22 -13.08
C ARG A 71 -7.98 -25.48 -12.20
N ARG A 72 -7.57 -25.34 -10.93
CA ARG A 72 -7.49 -26.46 -9.99
C ARG A 72 -8.88 -26.91 -9.52
N LEU A 73 -9.79 -25.97 -9.23
CA LEU A 73 -11.16 -26.27 -8.78
C LEU A 73 -11.96 -26.96 -9.89
N THR A 74 -11.96 -26.38 -11.09
CA THR A 74 -12.68 -26.93 -12.26
C THR A 74 -12.21 -28.33 -12.64
N ARG A 75 -10.90 -28.64 -12.50
CA ARG A 75 -10.38 -30.01 -12.71
C ARG A 75 -10.82 -31.00 -11.64
N ARG A 76 -10.95 -30.57 -10.38
CA ARG A 76 -11.44 -31.41 -9.28
C ARG A 76 -12.92 -31.73 -9.43
N GLU A 77 -13.74 -30.75 -9.80
CA GLU A 77 -15.17 -30.95 -10.08
C GLU A 77 -15.40 -31.94 -11.22
N ARG A 78 -14.62 -31.85 -12.31
CA ARG A 78 -14.71 -32.81 -13.42
C ARG A 78 -14.32 -34.23 -13.03
N ARG A 79 -13.44 -34.41 -12.04
CA ARG A 79 -13.05 -35.74 -11.53
C ARG A 79 -14.05 -36.29 -10.52
N SER A 80 -14.72 -35.44 -9.74
CA SER A 80 -15.75 -35.86 -8.78
C SER A 80 -17.11 -36.17 -9.41
N ARG A 81 -17.36 -35.69 -10.64
CA ARG A 81 -18.57 -36.00 -11.43
C ARG A 81 -18.45 -37.26 -12.32
N ARG A 82 -17.28 -37.92 -12.33
CA ARG A 82 -17.08 -39.25 -12.93
C ARG A 82 -17.00 -40.28 -11.81
#